data_AF-A0A844FE95-F1
#
_entry.id   AF-A0A844FE95-F1
#
_cell.length_a   1.000
_cell.length_b   1.000
_cell.length_c   1.000
_cell.angle_alpha   90.00
_cell.angle_beta   90.00
_cell.angle_gamma   90.00
#
_symmetry.space_group_name_H-M   'P 1'
#
loop_
_entity.id
_entity.type
_entity.pdbx_description
1 polymer ?
#
loop_
_entity_poly.entity_id
_entity_poly.type
_entity_poly.pdbx_seq_one_letter_code
_entity_poly.pdbx_strand_id
1 'polypeptide(L)' 'MDKIDPNARVGLEEFKAEISKELGLDTTLDKSVDNTKNIFYAGKVGGLMTRKLVEMGEENLINKD' A
#
# COMPACT_ATOMS: atom_id res chain seq x y z
N MET A 1 -15.05 -17.15 -0.04
CA MET A 1 -14.10 -16.02 -0.10
C MET A 1 -14.94 -14.77 0.07
N ASP A 2 -14.90 -14.22 1.27
CA ASP A 2 -15.68 -13.03 1.59
C ASP A 2 -15.31 -11.90 0.65
N LYS A 3 -16.32 -11.18 0.20
CA LYS A 3 -16.22 -10.14 -0.81
C LYS A 3 -15.29 -9.04 -0.30
N ILE A 4 -14.08 -8.96 -0.88
CA ILE A 4 -13.25 -7.76 -0.79
C ILE A 4 -14.13 -6.60 -1.25
N ASP A 5 -14.27 -5.58 -0.40
CA ASP A 5 -15.05 -4.39 -0.73
C ASP A 5 -14.52 -3.81 -2.06
N PRO A 6 -15.35 -3.70 -3.11
CA PRO A 6 -14.90 -3.17 -4.39
C PRO A 6 -14.35 -1.73 -4.29
N ASN A 7 -14.74 -0.97 -3.27
CA ASN A 7 -14.21 0.36 -2.97
C ASN A 7 -12.83 0.32 -2.30
N ALA A 8 -12.48 -0.79 -1.62
CA ALA A 8 -11.17 -0.93 -0.98
C ALA A 8 -10.03 -0.85 -2.00
N ARG A 9 -10.27 -1.24 -3.26
CA ARG A 9 -9.28 -1.13 -4.33
C ARG A 9 -8.77 0.31 -4.49
N VAL A 10 -9.64 1.31 -4.46
CA VAL A 10 -9.24 2.71 -4.65
C VAL A 10 -8.38 3.19 -3.49
N GLY A 11 -8.83 2.94 -2.25
CA GLY A 11 -8.05 3.31 -1.06
C GLY A 11 -6.70 2.58 -0.98
N LEU A 12 -6.63 1.31 -1.40
CA LEU A 12 -5.37 0.56 -1.46
C LEU A 12 -4.40 1.11 -2.50
N GLU A 13 -4.90 1.61 -3.65
CA GLU A 13 -4.06 2.25 -4.66
C GLU A 13 -3.51 3.59 -4.19
N GLU A 14 -4.33 4.41 -3.52
CA GLU A 14 -3.89 5.66 -2.88
C GLU A 14 -2.86 5.38 -1.79
N PHE A 15 -3.11 4.38 -0.96
CA PHE A 15 -2.21 4.01 0.11
C PHE A 15 -0.87 3.47 -0.40
N LYS A 16 -0.88 2.69 -1.47
CA LYS A 16 0.33 2.26 -2.17
C LYS A 16 1.14 3.45 -2.68
N ALA A 17 0.49 4.45 -3.26
CA ALA A 17 1.14 5.66 -3.76
C ALA A 17 1.78 6.46 -2.60
N GLU A 18 1.09 6.58 -1.47
CA GLU A 18 1.60 7.23 -0.27
C GLU A 18 2.85 6.54 0.28
N ILE A 19 2.78 5.23 0.55
CA ILE A 19 3.92 4.44 1.06
C ILE A 19 5.10 4.48 0.10
N SER A 20 4.84 4.42 -1.21
CA SER A 20 5.91 4.50 -2.20
C SER A 20 6.60 5.86 -2.18
N LYS A 21 5.84 6.95 -1.99
CA LYS A 21 6.38 8.30 -1.81
C LYS A 21 7.20 8.42 -0.52
N GLU A 22 6.74 7.86 0.59
CA GLU A 22 7.50 7.82 1.86
C GLU A 22 8.85 7.11 1.71
N LEU A 23 8.91 6.09 0.86
CA LEU A 23 10.13 5.33 0.57
C LEU A 23 11.02 5.98 -0.49
N GLY A 24 10.64 7.15 -1.03
CA GLY A 24 11.37 7.82 -2.10
C GLY A 24 11.35 7.07 -3.43
N LEU A 25 10.34 6.22 -3.65
CA LEU A 25 10.19 5.44 -4.87
C LEU A 25 9.45 6.25 -5.93
N ASP A 26 9.98 6.20 -7.14
CA ASP A 26 9.28 6.74 -8.28
C ASP A 26 8.15 5.79 -8.69
N THR A 27 6.93 6.25 -8.45
CA THR A 27 5.69 5.53 -8.84
C THR A 27 5.21 5.93 -10.23
N THR A 28 5.93 6.83 -10.92
CA THR A 28 5.57 7.16 -12.29
C THR A 28 5.65 5.90 -13.15
N LEU A 29 4.62 5.71 -13.97
CA LEU A 29 4.60 4.68 -15.00
C LEU A 29 5.46 5.09 -16.21
N ASP A 30 6.42 6.00 -16.00
CA ASP A 30 7.30 6.47 -17.04
C ASP A 30 8.22 5.32 -17.45
N LYS A 31 7.93 4.73 -18.61
CA LYS A 31 8.67 3.61 -19.18
C LYS A 31 10.07 4.01 -19.67
N SER A 32 10.40 5.31 -19.67
CA SER A 32 11.74 5.81 -19.98
C SER A 32 12.69 5.73 -18.78
N VAL A 33 12.16 5.53 -17.58
CA VAL A 33 12.93 5.33 -16.34
C VAL A 33 13.17 3.84 -16.13
N ASP A 34 14.41 3.44 -15.84
CA ASP A 34 14.74 2.05 -15.46
C ASP A 34 14.10 1.72 -14.10
N ASN A 35 12.90 1.13 -14.19
CA ASN A 35 12.09 0.74 -13.05
C ASN A 35 12.40 -0.68 -12.54
N THR A 36 13.50 -1.30 -12.97
CA THR A 36 13.92 -2.61 -12.45
C THR A 36 14.13 -2.56 -10.94
N LYS A 37 14.55 -1.41 -10.40
CA LYS A 37 14.68 -1.19 -8.95
C LYS A 37 13.34 -1.37 -8.22
N ASN A 38 12.21 -1.07 -8.85
CA ASN A 38 10.89 -1.17 -8.23
C ASN A 38 10.51 -2.61 -7.86
N ILE A 39 11.06 -3.64 -8.52
CA ILE A 39 10.78 -5.04 -8.15
C ILE A 39 11.30 -5.38 -6.75
N PHE A 40 12.45 -4.82 -6.36
CA PHE A 40 13.04 -5.03 -5.04
C PHE A 40 12.25 -4.31 -3.94
N TYR A 41 11.55 -3.24 -4.31
CA TYR A 41 10.74 -2.47 -3.36
C TYR A 41 9.29 -2.91 -3.30
N ALA A 42 8.76 -3.59 -4.31
CA ALA A 42 7.37 -4.06 -4.34
C ALA A 42 7.01 -4.91 -3.11
N GLY A 43 7.88 -5.83 -2.72
CA GLY A 43 7.68 -6.64 -1.51
C GLY A 43 7.71 -5.80 -0.22
N LYS A 44 8.61 -4.81 -0.14
CA LYS A 44 8.69 -3.90 1.01
C LYS A 44 7.45 -3.03 1.14
N VAL A 45 6.97 -2.47 0.02
CA VAL A 45 5.73 -1.66 -0.03
C VAL A 45 4.54 -2.49 0.41
N GLY A 46 4.34 -3.67 -0.17
CA GLY A 46 3.22 -4.55 0.19
C GLY A 46 3.26 -5.01 1.66
N GLY A 47 4.46 -5.32 2.19
CA GLY A 47 4.63 -5.67 3.59
C GLY A 47 4.29 -4.52 4.55
N LEU A 48 4.74 -3.30 4.25
CA LEU A 48 4.42 -2.10 5.03
C LEU A 48 2.93 -1.77 5.00
N MET A 49 2.31 -1.83 3.82
CA MET A 49 0.86 -1.63 3.67
C MET A 49 0.08 -2.64 4.54
N THR A 50 0.46 -3.92 4.48
CA THR A 50 -0.19 -4.96 5.28
C THR A 50 -0.06 -4.69 6.77
N ARG A 51 1.14 -4.32 7.24
CA ARG A 51 1.38 -4.02 8.66
C ARG A 51 0.50 -2.88 9.15
N LYS A 52 0.46 -1.77 8.42
CA LYS A 52 -0.35 -0.60 8.76
C LYS A 52 -1.86 -0.87 8.70
N LEU A 53 -2.33 -1.69 7.75
CA LEU A 53 -3.74 -2.11 7.69
C LEU A 53 -4.15 -2.92 8.93
N VAL A 54 -3.25 -3.79 9.42
CA VAL A 54 -3.47 -4.53 10.68
C VAL A 54 -3.49 -3.57 11.86
N GLU A 55 -2.50 -2.68 11.99
CA GLU A 55 -2.45 -1.66 13.05
C GLU A 55 -3.74 -0.82 13.10
N MET A 56 -4.21 -0.31 11.94
CA MET A 56 -5.48 0.42 11.85
C MET A 56 -6.70 -0.44 12.23
N GLY A 57 -6.68 -1.73 11.87
CA GLY A 57 -7.73 -2.68 12.26
C GLY A 57 -7.78 -2.88 13.77
N GLU A 58 -6.62 -3.07 14.41
CA GLU A 58 -6.49 -3.22 15.86
C GLU A 58 -6.97 -1.96 16.59
N GLU A 59 -6.51 -0.77 16.17
CA GLU A 59 -6.93 0.51 16.75
C GLU A 59 -8.44 0.73 16.61
N ASN A 60 -9.02 0.45 15.45
CA ASN A 60 -10.46 0.60 15.22
C ASN A 60 -11.30 -0.38 16.04
N LEU A 61 -10.74 -1.54 16.42
CA LEU A 61 -11.41 -2.50 17.30
C LEU A 61 -11.31 -2.08 18.77
N ILE A 62 -10.15 -1.55 19.19
CA ILE A 62 -9.95 -1.03 20.55
C ILE A 62 -10.82 0.19 20.83
N ASN A 63 -10.96 1.09 19.84
CA ASN A 63 -11.74 2.33 19.97
C ASN A 63 -13.24 2.12 19.71
N LYS A 64 -13.71 0.86 19.65
CA LYS A 64 -15.10 0.50 19.38
C LYS A 64 -15.86 0.30 20.70
N ASP A 65 -16.02 1.38 21.44
CA ASP A 65 -16.94 1.49 22.57
C ASP A 65 -18.22 2.25 22.17
#